data_AF-A0AAN5D2Y6-F1
#
_entry.id   AF-A0AAN5D2Y6-F1
#
_cell.length_a   1.000
_cell.length_b   1.000
_cell.length_c   1.000
_cell.angle_alpha   90.00
_cell.angle_beta   90.00
_cell.angle_gamma   90.00
#
_symmetry.space_group_name_H-M   'P 1'
#
loop_
_entity.id
_entity.type
_entity.pdbx_description
1 polymer ?
#
loop_
_entity_poly.entity_id
_entity_poly.type
_entity_poly.pdbx_seq_one_letter_code
_entity_poly.pdbx_strand_id
1 'polypeptide(L)'
;RLGRIWVNGKQMKDVDYVIQNGDTMEHWAHRHEHPILDEEIRIVADTPSLFVVDKPASMPVHACGQYQIHTILGQLRERYGITGLRVLHRLDRGTSGILMFARDYETDKEVRGVVIE
;
A
#
# COMPACT_ATOMS: atom_id res chain seq x y z
N ARG A 1 -27.24 8.49 5.26
CA ARG A 1 -28.35 7.97 4.43
C ARG A 1 -28.16 6.55 3.87
N LEU A 2 -26.96 5.96 3.81
CA LEU A 2 -26.76 4.58 3.30
C LEU A 2 -26.95 3.46 4.35
N GLY A 3 -27.31 3.78 5.60
CA GLY A 3 -27.65 2.80 6.64
C GLY A 3 -26.49 1.85 7.01
N ARG A 4 -25.24 2.28 6.87
CA ARG A 4 -24.06 1.43 7.11
C ARG A 4 -23.47 1.56 8.52
N ILE A 5 -24.18 2.19 9.44
CA ILE A 5 -23.74 2.37 10.82
C ILE A 5 -24.73 1.64 11.71
N TRP A 6 -24.21 0.84 12.64
CA TRP A 6 -24.97 0.17 13.68
C TRP A 6 -24.51 0.70 15.02
N VAL A 7 -25.46 0.86 15.94
CA VAL A 7 -25.19 1.16 17.35
C VAL A 7 -25.87 0.08 18.18
N ASN A 8 -25.11 -0.59 19.03
CA ASN A 8 -25.58 -1.70 19.87
C ASN A 8 -26.29 -2.79 19.05
N GLY A 9 -25.69 -3.19 17.94
CA GLY A 9 -26.23 -4.20 17.00
C GLY A 9 -27.46 -3.76 16.19
N LYS A 10 -27.92 -2.50 16.32
CA LYS A 10 -29.09 -1.98 15.59
C LYS A 10 -28.67 -1.00 14.51
N GLN A 11 -29.18 -1.19 13.29
CA GLN A 11 -28.92 -0.29 12.18
C GLN A 11 -29.42 1.12 12.53
N MET A 12 -28.50 2.08 12.59
CA MET A 12 -28.80 3.46 12.95
C MET A 12 -29.32 4.21 11.72
N LYS A 13 -30.60 4.59 11.77
CA LYS A 13 -31.30 5.34 10.72
C LYS A 13 -31.47 6.80 11.07
N ASP A 14 -31.46 7.12 12.37
CA ASP A 14 -31.51 8.47 12.89
C ASP A 14 -30.13 9.12 12.77
N VAL A 15 -30.05 10.22 12.04
CA VAL A 15 -28.79 10.95 11.82
C VAL A 15 -28.48 11.92 12.95
N ASP A 16 -29.46 12.23 13.80
CA ASP A 16 -29.35 13.14 14.93
C ASP A 16 -29.10 12.38 16.25
N TYR A 17 -29.01 11.05 16.19
CA TYR A 17 -28.72 10.22 17.35
C TYR A 17 -27.37 10.60 17.98
N VAL A 18 -27.43 11.01 19.24
CA VAL A 18 -26.24 11.32 20.05
C VAL A 18 -25.76 10.05 20.73
N ILE A 19 -24.53 9.64 20.43
CA ILE A 19 -23.88 8.47 21.02
C ILE A 19 -23.71 8.67 22.52
N GLN A 20 -24.05 7.63 23.27
CA GLN A 20 -23.95 7.61 24.72
C GLN A 20 -22.74 6.80 25.18
N ASN A 21 -22.33 7.03 26.44
CA ASN A 21 -21.25 6.25 27.02
C ASN A 21 -21.64 4.77 27.13
N GLY A 22 -20.77 3.88 26.66
CA GLY A 22 -21.03 2.44 26.62
C GLY A 22 -21.67 1.94 25.31
N ASP A 23 -22.03 2.82 24.39
CA ASP A 23 -22.49 2.41 23.06
C ASP A 23 -21.36 1.75 22.25
N THR A 24 -21.68 0.66 21.56
CA THR A 24 -20.79 0.04 20.57
C THR A 24 -21.23 0.46 19.18
N MET A 25 -20.32 1.06 18.40
CA MET A 25 -20.57 1.41 16.99
C MET A 25 -19.91 0.40 16.05
N GLU A 26 -20.64 -0.04 15.03
CA GLU A 26 -20.15 -0.92 13.97
C GLU A 26 -20.42 -0.30 12.59
N HIS A 27 -19.51 -0.51 11.65
CA HIS A 27 -19.67 -0.10 10.25
C HIS A 27 -19.05 -1.14 9.32
N TRP A 28 -19.84 -1.62 8.36
CA TRP A 28 -19.37 -2.48 7.28
C TRP A 28 -19.21 -1.72 5.97
N ALA A 29 -18.01 -1.77 5.39
CA ALA A 29 -17.72 -1.25 4.08
C ALA A 29 -17.12 -2.35 3.21
N HIS A 30 -17.78 -2.67 2.10
CA HIS A 30 -17.19 -3.48 1.05
C HIS A 30 -16.32 -2.59 0.16
N ARG A 31 -15.03 -2.87 0.06
CA ARG A 31 -14.09 -2.15 -0.79
C ARG A 31 -13.37 -3.12 -1.71
N HIS A 32 -13.38 -2.82 -3.00
CA HIS A 32 -12.50 -3.46 -3.97
C HIS A 32 -11.29 -2.58 -4.20
N GLU A 33 -10.13 -3.22 -4.34
CA GLU A 33 -8.99 -2.53 -4.93
C GLU A 33 -9.24 -2.26 -6.40
N HIS A 34 -8.71 -1.14 -6.88
CA HIS A 34 -8.73 -0.87 -8.30
C HIS A 34 -7.87 -1.88 -9.06
N PRO A 35 -8.27 -2.27 -10.28
CA PRO A 35 -7.47 -3.16 -11.09
C PRO A 35 -6.15 -2.49 -11.51
N ILE A 36 -5.12 -3.31 -11.67
CA ILE A 36 -3.84 -2.98 -12.29
C ILE A 36 -3.66 -3.87 -13.53
N LEU A 37 -2.71 -3.52 -14.40
CA LEU A 37 -2.29 -4.43 -15.47
C LEU A 37 -1.57 -5.63 -14.83
N ASP A 38 -1.82 -6.83 -15.34
CA ASP A 38 -1.16 -8.06 -14.87
C ASP A 38 0.24 -8.21 -15.50
N GLU A 39 1.06 -7.18 -15.33
CA GLU A 39 2.45 -7.16 -15.79
C GLU A 39 3.37 -7.79 -14.74
N GLU A 40 4.35 -8.56 -15.21
CA GLU A 40 5.36 -9.14 -14.34
C GLU A 40 6.31 -8.07 -13.79
N ILE A 41 6.64 -8.17 -12.50
CA ILE A 41 7.64 -7.30 -11.87
C ILE A 41 9.02 -7.91 -12.15
N ARG A 42 9.72 -7.36 -13.12
CA ARG A 42 11.07 -7.82 -13.45
C ARG A 42 12.06 -7.37 -12.37
N ILE A 43 12.73 -8.33 -11.75
CA ILE A 43 13.85 -8.08 -10.83
C ILE A 43 15.08 -7.75 -11.68
N VAL A 44 15.66 -6.58 -11.46
CA VAL A 44 16.85 -6.08 -12.16
C VAL A 44 18.10 -6.43 -11.36
N ALA A 45 18.05 -6.28 -10.04
CA ALA A 45 19.13 -6.66 -9.14
C ALA A 45 18.59 -7.10 -7.79
N ASP A 46 19.20 -8.14 -7.24
CA ASP A 46 18.96 -8.64 -5.89
C ASP A 46 20.31 -8.81 -5.20
N THR A 47 20.67 -7.87 -4.32
CA THR A 47 21.92 -7.89 -3.56
C THR A 47 21.62 -7.92 -2.06
N PRO A 48 22.62 -8.15 -1.19
CA PRO A 48 22.41 -8.12 0.26
C PRO A 48 21.86 -6.80 0.80
N SER A 49 22.15 -5.66 0.15
CA SER A 49 21.76 -4.32 0.60
C SER A 49 20.62 -3.71 -0.22
N LEU A 50 20.57 -3.96 -1.53
CA LEU A 50 19.63 -3.34 -2.45
C LEU A 50 18.77 -4.38 -3.16
N PHE A 51 17.53 -3.99 -3.41
CA PHE A 51 16.60 -4.70 -4.28
C PHE A 51 16.09 -3.75 -5.35
N VAL A 52 16.23 -4.12 -6.61
CA VAL A 52 15.95 -3.25 -7.75
C VAL A 52 14.99 -3.96 -8.69
N VAL A 53 13.92 -3.28 -9.05
CA VAL A 53 12.93 -3.78 -10.01
C VAL A 53 12.76 -2.80 -11.16
N ASP A 54 12.36 -3.32 -12.32
CA ASP A 54 11.78 -2.52 -13.39
C ASP A 54 10.28 -2.44 -13.14
N LYS A 55 9.82 -1.28 -12.68
CA LYS A 55 8.43 -1.06 -12.27
C LYS A 55 7.55 -0.95 -13.52
N PRO A 56 6.54 -1.81 -13.72
CA PRO A 56 5.56 -1.60 -14.78
C PRO A 56 4.73 -0.33 -14.51
N ALA A 57 4.20 0.28 -15.57
CA ALA A 57 3.17 1.30 -15.43
C ALA A 57 1.89 0.66 -14.86
N SER A 58 0.97 1.46 -14.31
CA SER A 58 -0.28 1.06 -13.65
C SER A 58 -0.20 0.70 -12.15
N MET A 59 0.95 0.24 -11.65
CA MET A 59 1.11 -0.16 -10.23
C MET A 59 1.67 0.98 -9.35
N PRO A 60 1.01 1.36 -8.24
CA PRO A 60 1.60 2.18 -7.19
C PRO A 60 2.74 1.46 -6.48
N VAL A 61 3.69 2.20 -5.89
CA VAL A 61 4.85 1.61 -5.19
C VAL A 61 4.45 0.92 -3.89
N HIS A 62 3.69 1.61 -3.04
CA HIS A 62 3.27 1.15 -1.72
C HIS A 62 1.76 1.39 -1.53
N ALA A 63 1.18 0.77 -0.50
CA ALA A 63 -0.24 0.90 -0.18
C ALA A 63 -0.65 2.37 -0.05
N CYS A 64 -1.62 2.81 -0.85
CA CYS A 64 -2.12 4.18 -0.84
C CYS A 64 -3.56 4.23 -1.39
N GLY A 65 -4.42 5.04 -0.76
CA GLY A 65 -5.82 5.17 -1.15
C GLY A 65 -6.55 3.82 -1.21
N GLN A 66 -7.02 3.45 -2.40
CA GLN A 66 -7.74 2.20 -2.67
C GLN A 66 -6.84 1.05 -3.15
N TYR A 67 -5.52 1.17 -3.02
CA TYR A 67 -4.56 0.11 -3.35
C TYR A 67 -3.88 -0.37 -2.07
N GLN A 68 -3.88 -1.68 -1.82
CA GLN A 68 -3.16 -2.33 -0.73
C GLN A 68 -2.27 -3.44 -1.29
N ILE A 69 -2.88 -4.44 -1.92
CA ILE A 69 -2.25 -5.61 -2.54
C ILE A 69 -1.80 -5.30 -3.97
N HIS A 70 -2.57 -4.53 -4.74
CA HIS A 70 -2.25 -4.12 -6.11
C HIS A 70 -1.21 -2.98 -6.15
N THR A 71 -0.09 -3.19 -5.47
CA THR A 71 1.08 -2.29 -5.41
C THR A 71 2.35 -3.10 -5.61
N ILE A 72 3.48 -2.47 -5.93
CA ILE A 72 4.74 -3.19 -6.10
C ILE A 72 5.10 -3.96 -4.83
N LEU A 73 5.09 -3.31 -3.66
CA LEU A 73 5.36 -4.00 -2.40
C LEU A 73 4.33 -5.09 -2.08
N GLY A 74 3.05 -4.86 -2.41
CA GLY A 74 1.99 -5.85 -2.23
C GLY A 74 2.21 -7.09 -3.10
N GLN A 75 2.47 -6.91 -4.39
CA GLN A 75 2.73 -8.00 -5.34
C GLN A 75 4.05 -8.73 -5.04
N LEU A 76 5.11 -8.00 -4.66
CA LEU A 76 6.37 -8.61 -4.20
C LEU A 76 6.16 -9.51 -2.98
N ARG A 77 5.30 -9.08 -2.03
CA ARG A 77 4.92 -9.90 -0.88
C ARG A 77 4.07 -11.11 -1.29
N GLU A 78 2.95 -10.88 -1.98
CA GLU A 78 1.95 -11.93 -2.25
C GLU A 78 2.43 -12.96 -3.28
N ARG A 79 3.12 -12.54 -4.34
CA ARG A 79 3.56 -13.44 -5.42
C ARG A 79 4.95 -14.03 -5.19
N TYR A 80 5.84 -13.27 -4.54
CA TYR A 80 7.26 -13.66 -4.43
C TYR A 80 7.73 -13.88 -2.99
N GLY A 81 6.90 -13.61 -1.97
CA GLY A 81 7.29 -13.73 -0.56
C GLY A 81 8.32 -12.70 -0.10
N ILE A 82 8.59 -11.67 -0.91
CA ILE A 82 9.61 -10.66 -0.63
C ILE A 82 9.01 -9.58 0.26
N THR A 83 9.58 -9.39 1.45
CA THR A 83 9.11 -8.45 2.47
C THR A 83 10.27 -7.67 3.08
N GLY A 84 9.97 -6.71 3.97
CA GLY A 84 11.00 -5.95 4.69
C GLY A 84 11.73 -4.89 3.85
N LEU A 85 11.34 -4.70 2.59
CA LEU A 85 11.92 -3.70 1.70
C LEU A 85 11.54 -2.28 2.12
N ARG A 86 12.53 -1.38 2.13
CA ARG A 86 12.38 0.05 2.41
C ARG A 86 12.44 0.82 1.09
N VAL A 87 11.39 1.60 0.80
CA VAL A 87 11.29 2.37 -0.45
C VAL A 87 12.30 3.51 -0.41
N LEU A 88 13.24 3.54 -1.38
CA LEU A 88 14.24 4.62 -1.45
C LEU A 88 13.68 5.86 -2.12
N HIS A 89 12.97 5.68 -3.23
CA HIS A 89 12.28 6.74 -3.97
C HIS A 89 10.95 6.23 -4.53
N ARG A 90 10.07 7.14 -4.97
CA ARG A 90 8.78 6.78 -5.57
C ARG A 90 8.77 7.06 -7.07
N LEU A 91 8.10 6.19 -7.80
CA LEU A 91 7.58 6.48 -9.13
C LEU A 91 6.05 6.55 -9.00
N ASP A 92 5.42 7.48 -9.69
CA ASP A 92 3.96 7.56 -9.67
C ASP A 92 3.34 6.37 -10.40
N ARG A 93 2.04 6.14 -10.15
CA ARG A 93 1.32 4.97 -10.66
C ARG A 93 1.44 4.82 -12.18
N GLY A 94 1.37 5.93 -12.93
CA GLY A 94 1.44 5.94 -14.39
C GLY A 94 2.86 5.89 -14.96
N THR A 95 3.89 5.91 -14.11
CA THR A 95 5.28 5.99 -14.53
C THR A 95 5.92 4.60 -14.45
N SER A 96 6.57 4.15 -15.51
CA SER A 96 7.39 2.92 -15.51
C SER A 96 8.86 3.25 -15.26
N GLY A 97 9.66 2.24 -14.92
CA GLY A 97 11.12 2.33 -14.86
C GLY A 97 11.73 1.84 -13.55
N ILE A 98 13.03 2.08 -13.39
CA ILE A 98 13.82 1.54 -12.28
C ILE A 98 13.31 2.07 -10.94
N LEU A 99 12.99 1.14 -10.04
CA LEU A 99 12.60 1.41 -8.67
C LEU A 99 13.52 0.63 -7.72
N MET A 100 14.13 1.35 -6.78
CA MET A 100 15.07 0.78 -5.82
C MET A 100 14.49 0.73 -4.41
N PHE A 101 14.86 -0.33 -3.70
CA PHE A 101 14.57 -0.54 -2.30
C PHE A 101 15.86 -0.88 -1.54
N ALA A 102 15.94 -0.46 -0.29
CA ALA A 102 16.93 -0.95 0.65
C ALA A 102 16.38 -2.18 1.40
N ARG A 103 17.25 -3.14 1.71
CA ARG A 103 16.91 -4.33 2.50
C ARG A 103 17.00 -4.10 4.01
N ASP A 104 17.74 -3.08 4.42
CA ASP A 104 17.96 -2.73 5.82
C ASP A 104 17.96 -1.20 6.03
N TYR A 105 17.94 -0.78 7.29
CA TYR A 105 17.88 0.62 7.69
C TYR A 105 19.18 1.39 7.40
N GLU A 106 20.34 0.73 7.52
CA GLU A 106 21.62 1.40 7.31
C GLU A 106 21.79 1.77 5.83
N THR A 107 21.45 0.85 4.93
CA THR A 107 21.43 1.10 3.49
C THR A 107 20.42 2.20 3.12
N ASP A 108 19.21 2.19 3.69
CA ASP A 108 18.19 3.24 3.46
C ASP A 108 18.72 4.63 3.85
N LYS A 109 19.40 4.73 4.99
CA LYS A 109 20.01 5.97 5.48
C LYS A 109 21.18 6.42 4.60
N GLU A 110 22.07 5.52 4.22
CA GLU A 110 23.22 5.81 3.35
C GLU A 110 22.77 6.35 2.00
N VAL A 111 21.87 5.64 1.30
CA VAL A 111 21.42 6.04 -0.03
C VAL A 111 20.63 7.35 0.01
N ARG A 112 19.80 7.57 1.04
CA ARG A 112 19.08 8.86 1.21
C ARG A 112 20.02 10.03 1.46
N GLY A 113 21.15 9.80 2.14
CA GLY A 113 22.18 10.81 2.33
C GLY A 113 22.82 11.27 1.02
N VAL A 114 22.92 10.38 0.03
CA VAL A 114 23.50 10.68 -1.29
C VAL A 114 22.50 11.34 -2.26
N VAL A 115 21.20 11.06 -2.11
CA VAL A 115 20.15 11.54 -3.05
C VAL A 115 19.58 12.92 -2.67
N ILE A 116 19.87 13.42 -1.47
CA ILE A 116 19.35 14.71 -0.95
C ILE A 116 20.42 15.82 -0.93
N GLU A 117 21.66 15.53 -1.33
CA GLU A 117 22.68 16.53 -1.70
C GLU A 117 22.67 16.80 -3.21
#